data_AF-A0A645HLU0-F1
#
_entry.id   AF-A0A645HLU0-F1
#
_cell.length_a   1.000
_cell.length_b   1.000
_cell.length_c   1.000
_cell.angle_alpha   90.00
_cell.angle_beta   90.00
_cell.angle_gamma   90.00
#
_symmetry.space_group_name_H-M   'P 1'
#
loop_
_entity.id
_entity.type
_entity.pdbx_description
1 polymer ?
#
loop_
_entity_poly.entity_id
_entity_poly.type
_entity_poly.pdbx_seq_one_letter_code
_entity_poly.pdbx_strand_id
1 'polypeptide(L)'
;MIEAARCGALSLEKLEAMTAVCSVGLDMIVLPGDTTAEIISAIIADEAAIGMVNFKTTAVRVIPAVGKSIGDELSFGGLLGGGPVMKVNYVSPNRFINRGGQIPAPLHSLKN
;
A
#
# COMPACT_ATOMS: atom_id res chain seq x y z
N MET A 1 13.84 3.22 -7.59
CA MET A 1 12.62 3.30 -6.77
C MET A 1 12.73 4.40 -5.72
N ILE A 2 13.64 4.32 -4.74
CA ILE A 2 13.81 5.35 -3.69
C ILE A 2 14.00 6.76 -4.26
N GLU A 3 14.90 6.95 -5.22
CA GLU A 3 15.14 8.28 -5.80
C GLU A 3 13.88 8.86 -6.49
N ALA A 4 13.13 8.01 -7.20
CA ALA A 4 11.86 8.40 -7.82
C ALA A 4 10.78 8.72 -6.78
N ALA A 5 10.79 8.05 -5.63
CA ALA A 5 9.90 8.36 -4.51
C ALA A 5 10.29 9.70 -3.86
N ARG A 6 11.59 9.99 -3.69
CA ARG A 6 12.10 11.26 -3.13
C ARG A 6 11.72 12.46 -3.97
N CYS A 7 11.86 12.37 -5.29
CA CYS A 7 11.48 13.47 -6.19
C CYS A 7 9.97 13.53 -6.50
N GLY A 8 9.16 12.65 -5.89
CA GLY A 8 7.71 12.62 -6.04
C GLY A 8 7.21 12.03 -7.37
N ALA A 9 8.10 11.53 -8.23
CA ALA A 9 7.72 10.88 -9.48
C ALA A 9 7.04 9.51 -9.27
N LEU A 10 7.28 8.88 -8.11
CA LEU A 10 6.71 7.59 -7.74
C LEU A 10 5.92 7.72 -6.44
N SER A 11 4.59 7.81 -6.57
CA SER A 11 3.66 7.84 -5.43
C SER A 11 3.20 6.44 -5.02
N LEU A 12 2.50 6.36 -3.87
CA LEU A 12 1.91 5.10 -3.40
C LEU A 12 0.91 4.54 -4.41
N GLU A 13 0.02 5.39 -4.92
CA GLU A 13 -1.00 5.02 -5.91
C GLU A 13 -0.37 4.60 -7.24
N LYS A 14 0.80 5.17 -7.59
CA LYS A 14 1.55 4.75 -8.78
C LYS A 14 2.13 3.35 -8.60
N LEU A 15 2.58 3.02 -7.39
CA LEU A 15 3.04 1.66 -7.06
C LEU A 15 1.87 0.68 -7.12
N GLU A 16 0.72 1.00 -6.52
CA GLU A 16 -0.53 0.20 -6.62
C GLU A 16 -0.96 0.00 -8.08
N ALA A 17 -0.89 1.04 -8.91
CA ALA A 17 -1.17 0.89 -10.35
C ALA A 17 -0.22 -0.10 -11.05
N MET A 18 1.03 -0.23 -10.59
CA MET A 18 1.98 -1.22 -11.13
C MET A 18 1.69 -2.64 -10.63
N THR A 19 1.06 -2.82 -9.46
CA THR A 19 0.66 -4.14 -8.92
C THR A 19 -0.43 -4.78 -9.77
N ALA A 20 -1.32 -3.97 -10.36
CA ALA A 20 -2.34 -4.41 -11.30
C ALA A 20 -1.81 -5.15 -12.54
N VAL A 21 -0.53 -4.96 -12.90
CA VAL A 21 0.08 -5.57 -14.09
C VAL A 21 1.19 -6.55 -13.72
N CYS A 22 2.37 -6.07 -13.30
CA CYS A 22 3.56 -6.91 -13.15
C CYS A 22 4.06 -7.05 -11.71
N SER A 23 3.83 -6.07 -10.82
CA SER A 23 4.30 -6.16 -9.42
C SER A 23 3.48 -7.16 -8.59
N VAL A 24 4.10 -7.72 -7.56
CA VAL A 24 3.50 -8.69 -6.61
C VAL A 24 2.95 -8.03 -5.36
N GLY A 25 2.67 -6.73 -5.43
CA GLY A 25 2.08 -5.93 -4.37
C GLY A 25 2.98 -4.79 -3.87
N LEU A 26 2.69 -4.34 -2.65
CA LEU A 26 3.40 -3.27 -1.96
C LEU A 26 4.38 -3.87 -0.95
N ASP A 27 5.68 -3.72 -1.20
CA ASP A 27 6.73 -4.24 -0.34
C ASP A 27 7.68 -3.14 0.12
N MET A 28 8.01 -3.13 1.41
CA MET A 28 8.89 -2.13 2.05
C MET A 28 8.40 -0.69 1.88
N ILE A 29 7.10 -0.46 2.04
CA ILE A 29 6.53 0.89 1.95
C ILE A 29 6.53 1.55 3.32
N VAL A 30 7.29 2.63 3.48
CA VAL A 30 7.35 3.39 4.73
C VAL A 30 6.20 4.41 4.75
N LEU A 31 5.33 4.31 5.75
CA LEU A 31 4.19 5.19 5.96
C LEU A 31 4.47 6.18 7.10
N PRO A 32 3.74 7.32 7.17
CA PRO A 32 3.82 8.23 8.30
C PRO A 32 3.51 7.50 9.61
N GLY A 33 4.21 7.85 10.69
CA GLY A 33 4.07 7.16 11.97
C GLY A 33 2.68 7.28 12.62
N ASP A 34 1.90 8.27 12.20
CA ASP A 34 0.53 8.51 12.65
C ASP A 34 -0.54 7.83 11.79
N THR A 35 -0.14 6.99 10.83
CA THR A 35 -1.09 6.29 9.96
C THR A 35 -1.98 5.35 10.78
N THR A 36 -3.28 5.61 10.74
CA THR A 36 -4.30 4.83 11.47
C THR A 36 -4.42 3.39 10.95
N ALA A 37 -4.90 2.49 11.82
CA ALA A 37 -5.17 1.10 11.44
C ALA A 37 -6.20 0.98 10.30
N GLU A 38 -7.18 1.89 10.25
CA GLU A 38 -8.19 1.93 9.19
C GLU A 38 -7.56 2.26 7.83
N ILE A 39 -6.62 3.22 7.77
CA ILE A 39 -5.90 3.55 6.54
C ILE A 39 -5.02 2.37 6.09
N ILE A 40 -4.29 1.74 7.02
CA ILE A 40 -3.50 0.54 6.71
C ILE A 40 -4.39 -0.59 6.19
N SER A 41 -5.56 -0.79 6.80
CA SER A 41 -6.53 -1.80 6.37
C SER A 41 -7.08 -1.50 4.97
N ALA A 42 -7.28 -0.22 4.63
CA ALA A 42 -7.71 0.18 3.29
C ALA A 42 -6.63 -0.13 2.23
N ILE A 43 -5.36 0.19 2.50
CA ILE A 43 -4.24 -0.17 1.61
C ILE A 43 -4.19 -1.68 1.37
N ILE A 44 -4.37 -2.48 2.43
CA ILE A 44 -4.42 -3.95 2.30
C ILE A 44 -5.63 -4.38 1.47
N ALA A 45 -6.79 -3.74 1.65
CA ALA A 45 -8.00 -4.07 0.91
C ALA A 45 -7.87 -3.75 -0.59
N ASP A 46 -7.20 -2.65 -0.95
CA ASP A 46 -6.95 -2.27 -2.34
C ASP A 46 -6.06 -3.30 -3.04
N GLU A 47 -4.94 -3.68 -2.42
CA GLU A 47 -4.03 -4.70 -2.95
C GLU A 47 -4.67 -6.11 -3.00
N ALA A 48 -5.49 -6.45 -2.01
CA ALA A 48 -6.26 -7.69 -2.03
C ALA A 48 -7.30 -7.70 -3.16
N ALA A 49 -7.96 -6.58 -3.42
CA ALA A 49 -8.91 -6.45 -4.53
C ALA A 49 -8.22 -6.59 -5.89
N ILE A 50 -7.06 -5.94 -6.07
CA ILE A 50 -6.24 -6.07 -7.29
C ILE A 50 -5.87 -7.54 -7.51
N GLY A 51 -5.36 -8.23 -6.47
CA GLY A 51 -4.98 -9.64 -6.57
C GLY A 51 -6.17 -10.55 -6.86
N MET A 52 -7.28 -10.37 -6.13
CA MET A 52 -8.51 -11.15 -6.29
C MET A 52 -9.10 -11.03 -7.71
N VAL A 53 -9.22 -9.81 -8.23
CA VAL A 53 -9.85 -9.56 -9.54
C VAL A 53 -8.94 -9.99 -10.69
N ASN A 54 -7.62 -9.82 -10.55
CA ASN A 54 -6.65 -10.13 -11.60
C ASN A 54 -6.03 -11.53 -11.49
N PHE A 55 -6.52 -12.38 -10.60
CA PHE A 55 -6.02 -13.77 -10.44
C PHE A 55 -4.52 -13.79 -10.15
N LYS A 56 -4.09 -12.86 -9.31
CA LYS A 56 -2.68 -12.61 -9.03
C LYS A 56 -2.42 -12.65 -7.54
N THR A 57 -1.25 -13.18 -7.18
CA THR A 57 -0.74 -13.07 -5.82
C THR A 57 -0.23 -11.66 -5.59
N THR A 58 -0.89 -10.95 -4.67
CA THR A 58 -0.43 -9.67 -4.12
C THR A 58 -0.05 -9.85 -2.66
N ALA A 59 0.84 -8.98 -2.16
CA ALA A 59 1.26 -8.92 -0.78
C ALA A 59 1.39 -7.46 -0.34
N VAL A 60 1.22 -7.22 0.95
CA VAL A 60 1.40 -5.89 1.54
C VAL A 60 2.33 -5.98 2.74
N ARG A 61 3.45 -5.27 2.66
CA ARG A 61 4.35 -4.98 3.77
C ARG A 61 4.57 -3.47 3.87
N VAL A 62 3.76 -2.85 4.72
CA VAL A 62 3.86 -1.43 5.08
C VAL A 62 4.49 -1.27 6.46
N ILE A 63 5.19 -0.16 6.66
CA ILE A 63 5.91 0.15 7.90
C ILE A 63 5.50 1.56 8.36
N PRO A 64 4.63 1.69 9.37
CA PRO A 64 4.39 2.97 10.04
C PRO A 64 5.66 3.42 10.77
N ALA A 65 6.29 4.50 10.30
CA ALA A 65 7.52 5.03 10.87
C ALA A 65 7.22 5.92 12.09
N VAL A 66 7.03 5.29 13.26
CA VAL A 66 6.69 6.00 14.51
C VAL A 66 7.62 7.19 14.77
N GLY A 67 7.04 8.37 14.99
CA GLY A 67 7.78 9.61 15.22
C GLY A 67 8.33 10.28 13.96
N LYS A 68 8.04 9.77 12.76
CA LYS A 68 8.45 10.35 11.48
C LYS A 68 7.25 10.78 10.65
N SER A 69 7.45 11.86 9.91
CA SER A 69 6.48 12.51 9.02
C SER A 69 6.87 12.33 7.56
N ILE A 70 5.95 12.70 6.66
CA ILE A 70 6.18 12.65 5.20
C ILE A 70 7.45 13.44 4.84
N GLY A 71 8.31 12.82 4.03
CA GLY A 71 9.58 13.41 3.61
C GLY A 71 10.78 13.06 4.50
N ASP A 72 10.55 12.56 5.72
CA ASP A 72 11.63 11.96 6.52
C ASP A 72 12.11 10.65 5.89
N GLU A 73 13.26 10.13 6.33
CA GLU A 73 13.74 8.81 5.93
C GLU A 73 13.76 7.84 7.10
N LEU A 74 13.37 6.59 6.85
CA LEU A 74 13.58 5.47 7.75
C LEU A 74 14.74 4.62 7.26
N SER A 75 15.71 4.35 8.13
CA SER A 75 16.84 3.45 7.86
C SER A 75 16.83 2.34 8.90
N PHE A 76 16.87 1.10 8.44
CA PHE A 76 17.03 -0.09 9.28
C PHE A 76 18.50 -0.49 9.45
N GLY A 77 19.42 0.24 8.80
CA GLY A 77 20.86 0.03 8.87
C GLY A 77 21.38 -1.08 7.95
N GLY A 78 22.64 -0.93 7.52
CA GLY A 78 23.41 -1.95 6.80
C GLY A 78 22.67 -2.56 5.61
N LEU A 79 22.47 -3.88 5.64
CA LEU A 79 21.84 -4.68 4.59
C LEU A 79 20.30 -4.64 4.61
N LEU A 80 19.69 -4.15 5.70
CA LEU A 80 18.23 -4.13 5.87
C LEU A 80 17.56 -2.98 5.10
N GLY A 81 18.35 -2.04 4.60
CA GLY A 81 17.90 -0.95 3.75
C GLY A 81 17.08 0.12 4.48
N GLY A 82 16.30 0.86 3.71
CA GLY A 82 15.52 1.99 4.18
C GLY A 82 14.78 2.68 3.03
N GLY A 83 14.03 3.73 3.34
CA GLY A 83 13.30 4.49 2.36
C GLY A 83 12.65 5.76 2.92
N PRO A 84 12.21 6.67 2.04
CA PRO A 84 11.49 7.87 2.43
C PRO A 84 10.10 7.51 2.95
N VAL A 85 9.63 8.25 3.95
CA VAL A 85 8.25 8.20 4.43
C VAL A 85 7.35 8.76 3.32
N MET A 86 6.54 7.89 2.73
CA MET A 86 5.68 8.21 1.60
C MET A 86 4.37 8.85 2.08
N LYS A 87 3.81 9.74 1.27
CA LYS A 87 2.49 10.33 1.55
C LYS A 87 1.39 9.25 1.47
N VAL A 88 0.43 9.33 2.38
CA VAL A 88 -0.83 8.57 2.34
C VAL A 88 -2.03 9.49 2.20
N ASN A 89 -3.17 8.94 1.79
CA ASN A 89 -4.45 9.64 1.84
C ASN A 89 -5.06 9.52 3.24
N TYR A 90 -5.30 10.66 3.89
CA TYR A 90 -5.89 10.72 5.25
C TYR A 90 -7.42 10.80 5.26
N VAL A 91 -8.08 10.78 4.10
CA VAL A 91 -9.54 10.68 4.05
C VAL A 91 -9.97 9.37 4.69
N SER A 92 -10.84 9.45 5.69
CA SER A 92 -11.16 8.32 6.56
C SER A 92 -11.85 7.17 5.80
N PRO A 93 -11.28 5.96 5.77
CA PRO A 93 -11.93 4.76 5.24
C PRO A 93 -12.72 4.01 6.31
N ASN A 94 -12.88 4.58 7.50
CA ASN A 94 -13.45 3.94 8.69
C ASN A 94 -14.79 3.24 8.39
N ARG A 95 -15.72 3.92 7.69
CA ARG A 95 -17.01 3.34 7.32
C ARG A 95 -16.89 2.06 6.48
N PHE A 96 -15.94 2.02 5.56
CA PHE A 96 -15.74 0.86 4.69
C PHE A 96 -15.14 -0.31 5.47
N ILE A 97 -14.06 -0.06 6.22
CA ILE A 97 -13.35 -1.09 6.99
C ILE A 97 -14.25 -1.69 8.08
N ASN A 98 -15.01 -0.86 8.80
CA ASN A 98 -15.91 -1.33 9.85
C ASN A 98 -17.19 -1.99 9.32
N ARG A 99 -17.41 -2.07 8.00
CA ARG A 99 -18.51 -2.86 7.45
C ARG A 99 -18.33 -4.36 7.72
N GLY A 100 -17.08 -4.82 7.83
CA GLY A 100 -16.75 -6.21 8.12
C GLY A 100 -17.37 -7.21 7.15
N GLY A 101 -17.39 -8.48 7.56
CA GLY A 101 -17.93 -9.57 6.74
C GLY A 101 -16.97 -10.08 5.67
N GLN A 102 -17.51 -10.55 4.56
CA GLN A 102 -16.76 -11.19 3.49
C GLN A 102 -17.06 -10.52 2.15
N ILE A 103 -16.01 -10.11 1.43
CA ILE A 103 -16.14 -9.68 0.04
C ILE A 103 -16.35 -10.94 -0.81
N PRO A 104 -17.45 -11.05 -1.58
CA PRO A 104 -17.74 -12.24 -2.36
C PRO A 104 -16.73 -12.42 -3.50
N ALA A 105 -16.61 -13.66 -3.97
CA ALA A 105 -15.73 -13.99 -5.10
C ALA A 105 -16.13 -13.21 -6.37
N PRO A 106 -15.15 -12.84 -7.22
CA PRO A 106 -15.43 -12.11 -8.45
C PRO A 106 -16.15 -13.00 -9.47
N LEU A 107 -17.01 -12.39 -10.29
CA LEU A 107 -17.71 -13.10 -11.37
C LEU A 107 -16.71 -13.51 -12.45
N HIS A 108 -16.50 -14.82 -12.60
CA HIS A 108 -15.55 -15.35 -13.58
C HIS A 108 -16.07 -15.30 -15.01
N SER A 109 -17.39 -15.35 -15.20
CA SER A 109 -18.04 -15.40 -16.52
C SER A 109 -18.03 -14.08 -17.29
N LEU A 110 -17.63 -12.97 -16.65
CA LEU A 110 -17.60 -11.62 -17.25
C LEU A 110 -16.18 -11.18 -17.62
N LYS A 111 -15.24 -12.12 -17.74
CA LYS A 111 -13.89 -11.84 -18.24
C LYS A 111 -13.88 -11.99 -19.76
N ASN A 112 -13.26 -11.03 -20.45
CA ASN A 112 -13.06 -11.06 -21.90
C ASN A 112 -12.09 -12.17 -22.33
#